data_AF-A0A453RPJ1-F1
#
_entry.id   AF-A0A453RPJ1-F1
#
_cell.length_a   1.000
_cell.length_b   1.000
_cell.length_c   1.000
_cell.angle_alpha   90.00
_cell.angle_beta   90.00
_cell.angle_gamma   90.00
#
_symmetry.space_group_name_H-M   'P 1'
#
loop_
_entity.id
_entity.type
_entity.pdbx_description
1 polymer ?
#
loop_
_entity_poly.entity_id
_entity_poly.type
_entity_poly.pdbx_seq_one_letter_code
_entity_poly.pdbx_strand_id
1 'polypeptide(L)'
;RLCLGSWIEHGERTGGFYACNRYESAKKEGVYDEAEARRERAKHSLERYMHYYERWASNQTSRQKAIADLQKAEKEQLAKLTEIYGIPETQLKFIIEAWSQIIECRRVLQWTYAYGYYLEDKVKSGFFEYLQGEAESGLERLHQCAEKDLLAFLPFSKHDTTEDHPSPAEFGEFRVKLAGLTSITRNYFENLVRALEDGLEDVQCAGEAATSSKATNSKKAGAKGKVAKKQPSRSSSDHSDDTWPCERCTFLNPSSADACTACDKQRY
;
A
#
# COMPACT_ATOMS: atom_id res chain seq x y z
N ARG A 1 -21.44 -41.44 11.46
CA ARG A 1 -21.40 -42.73 10.73
C ARG A 1 -20.36 -42.59 9.63
N LEU A 2 -19.36 -43.47 9.62
CA LEU A 2 -18.12 -43.27 8.87
C LEU A 2 -18.25 -43.51 7.35
N CYS A 3 -19.18 -44.35 6.90
CA CYS A 3 -19.33 -44.74 5.49
C CYS A 3 -20.29 -43.89 4.65
N LEU A 4 -21.01 -42.93 5.27
CA LEU A 4 -22.03 -42.05 4.63
C LEU A 4 -23.17 -42.75 3.85
N GLY A 5 -23.27 -44.09 3.88
CA GLY A 5 -24.31 -44.87 3.21
C GLY A 5 -25.65 -44.91 3.96
N SER A 6 -26.73 -45.30 3.26
CA SER A 6 -28.08 -45.40 3.83
C SER A 6 -28.14 -46.44 4.96
N TRP A 7 -28.77 -46.08 6.08
CA TRP A 7 -28.89 -46.97 7.25
C TRP A 7 -29.62 -48.27 6.95
N ILE A 8 -30.59 -48.23 6.03
CA ILE A 8 -31.43 -49.38 5.67
C ILE A 8 -30.58 -50.50 5.01
N GLU A 9 -29.42 -50.15 4.45
CA GLU A 9 -28.50 -51.08 3.81
C GLU A 9 -27.50 -51.73 4.80
N HIS A 10 -27.57 -51.35 6.07
CA HIS A 10 -26.71 -51.88 7.14
C HIS A 10 -27.39 -53.08 7.82
N GLY A 11 -26.69 -54.22 7.88
CA GLY A 11 -27.18 -55.48 8.44
C GLY A 11 -26.10 -56.56 8.41
N GLU A 12 -26.46 -57.82 8.66
CA GLU A 12 -25.49 -58.94 8.73
C GLU A 12 -24.56 -59.03 7.50
N ARG A 13 -25.11 -58.77 6.30
CA ARG A 13 -24.36 -58.81 5.04
C ARG A 13 -23.29 -57.72 4.88
N THR A 14 -23.39 -56.63 5.64
CA THR A 14 -22.46 -55.51 5.58
C THR A 14 -21.53 -55.42 6.78
N GLY A 15 -21.49 -56.44 7.66
CA GLY A 15 -20.63 -56.45 8.85
C GLY A 15 -21.36 -56.14 10.16
N GLY A 16 -22.69 -56.07 10.11
CA GLY A 16 -23.55 -55.74 11.25
C GLY A 16 -24.20 -54.38 11.12
N PHE A 17 -25.07 -54.04 12.08
CA PHE A 17 -25.77 -52.75 12.07
C PHE A 17 -24.86 -51.55 12.39
N TYR A 18 -23.71 -51.80 13.01
CA TYR A 18 -22.78 -50.76 13.48
C TYR A 18 -21.44 -50.72 12.73
N ALA A 19 -21.14 -51.73 11.92
CA ALA A 19 -19.90 -51.82 11.15
C ALA A 19 -20.20 -52.02 9.66
N CYS A 20 -19.40 -51.41 8.79
CA CYS A 20 -19.53 -51.53 7.34
C CYS A 20 -18.25 -52.13 6.75
N ASN A 21 -18.28 -53.42 6.43
CA ASN A 21 -17.17 -54.16 5.81
C ASN A 21 -16.73 -53.52 4.49
N ARG A 22 -17.67 -52.94 3.74
CA ARG A 22 -17.37 -52.21 2.50
C ARG A 22 -16.56 -50.94 2.74
N TYR A 23 -16.83 -50.24 3.84
CA TYR A 23 -16.06 -49.08 4.28
C TYR A 23 -14.68 -49.49 4.78
N GLU A 24 -14.58 -50.55 5.58
CA GLU A 24 -13.29 -51.09 6.06
C GLU A 24 -12.40 -51.55 4.89
N SER A 25 -12.96 -52.23 3.88
CA SER A 25 -12.22 -52.60 2.66
C SER A 25 -11.78 -51.36 1.86
N ALA A 26 -12.68 -50.41 1.61
CA ALA A 26 -12.36 -49.18 0.87
C ALA A 26 -11.33 -48.29 1.61
N LYS A 27 -11.33 -48.32 2.95
CA LYS A 27 -10.33 -47.65 3.78
C LYS A 27 -8.97 -48.34 3.69
N LYS A 28 -8.93 -49.68 3.75
CA LYS A 28 -7.69 -50.45 3.57
C LYS A 28 -7.11 -50.35 2.15
N GLU A 29 -7.96 -50.13 1.15
CA GLU A 29 -7.57 -49.89 -0.24
C GLU A 29 -7.14 -48.43 -0.51
N GLY A 30 -7.15 -47.55 0.51
CA GLY A 30 -6.69 -46.16 0.39
C GLY A 30 -7.67 -45.20 -0.32
N VAL A 31 -8.84 -45.67 -0.74
CA VAL A 31 -9.84 -44.89 -1.49
C VAL A 31 -10.41 -43.75 -0.64
N TYR A 32 -10.61 -43.99 0.67
CA TYR A 32 -11.06 -42.96 1.59
C TYR A 32 -9.98 -41.90 1.87
N ASP A 33 -8.72 -42.30 1.95
CA ASP A 33 -7.60 -41.37 2.14
C ASP A 33 -7.43 -40.47 0.90
N GLU A 34 -7.64 -41.00 -0.31
CA GLU A 34 -7.62 -40.20 -1.54
C GLU A 34 -8.82 -39.24 -1.64
N ALA A 35 -10.01 -39.70 -1.23
CA ALA A 35 -11.22 -38.88 -1.21
C ALA A 35 -11.12 -37.74 -0.17
N GLU A 36 -10.56 -38.02 1.00
CA GLU A 36 -10.28 -37.03 2.05
C GLU A 36 -9.19 -36.04 1.59
N ALA A 37 -8.09 -36.54 1.02
CA ALA A 37 -7.04 -35.67 0.46
C ALA A 37 -7.56 -34.80 -0.69
N ARG A 38 -8.49 -35.30 -1.52
CA ARG A 38 -9.15 -34.52 -2.57
C ARG A 38 -10.04 -33.43 -1.97
N ARG A 39 -10.78 -33.73 -0.91
CA ARG A 39 -11.60 -32.76 -0.18
C ARG A 39 -10.75 -31.67 0.47
N GLU A 40 -9.63 -32.03 1.10
CA GLU A 40 -8.71 -31.05 1.70
C GLU A 40 -8.03 -30.18 0.65
N ARG A 41 -7.61 -30.72 -0.50
CA ARG A 41 -7.10 -29.92 -1.62
C ARG A 41 -8.14 -28.93 -2.14
N ALA A 42 -9.39 -29.36 -2.29
CA ALA A 42 -10.49 -28.48 -2.73
C ALA A 42 -10.77 -27.37 -1.70
N LYS A 43 -10.74 -27.69 -0.41
CA LYS A 43 -10.88 -26.73 0.68
C LYS A 43 -9.75 -25.69 0.67
N HIS A 44 -8.49 -26.13 0.58
CA HIS A 44 -7.34 -25.23 0.49
C HIS A 44 -7.40 -24.31 -0.74
N SER A 45 -7.83 -24.82 -1.89
CA SER A 45 -8.02 -24.01 -3.09
C SER A 45 -9.10 -22.93 -2.89
N LEU A 46 -10.19 -23.27 -2.22
CA LEU A 46 -11.27 -22.33 -1.92
C LEU A 46 -10.83 -21.27 -0.91
N GLU A 47 -10.15 -21.66 0.16
CA GLU A 47 -9.60 -20.74 1.15
C GLU A 47 -8.60 -19.77 0.53
N ARG A 48 -7.72 -20.26 -0.35
CA ARG A 48 -6.80 -19.41 -1.12
C ARG A 48 -7.59 -18.41 -1.97
N TYR A 49 -8.57 -18.86 -2.74
CA TYR A 49 -9.39 -17.96 -3.55
C TYR A 49 -10.09 -16.90 -2.69
N MET A 50 -10.73 -17.28 -1.59
CA MET A 50 -11.42 -16.34 -0.70
C MET A 50 -10.46 -15.29 -0.15
N HIS A 51 -9.27 -15.68 0.32
CA HIS A 51 -8.26 -14.76 0.84
C HIS A 51 -7.94 -13.62 -0.14
N TYR A 52 -7.67 -13.97 -1.41
CA TYR A 52 -7.32 -13.00 -2.44
C TYR A 52 -8.53 -12.18 -2.91
N TYR A 53 -9.68 -12.83 -3.09
CA TYR A 53 -10.91 -12.17 -3.53
C TYR A 53 -11.41 -11.13 -2.51
N GLU A 54 -11.42 -11.46 -1.23
CA GLU A 54 -11.86 -10.53 -0.17
C GLU A 54 -10.99 -9.27 -0.14
N ARG A 55 -9.67 -9.40 -0.33
CA ARG A 55 -8.73 -8.27 -0.36
C ARG A 55 -8.85 -7.44 -1.63
N TRP A 56 -9.06 -8.09 -2.77
CA TRP A 56 -9.39 -7.41 -4.03
C TRP A 56 -10.68 -6.57 -3.88
N ALA A 57 -11.74 -7.17 -3.33
CA ALA A 57 -13.04 -6.52 -3.14
C ALA A 57 -12.98 -5.41 -2.08
N SER A 58 -12.23 -5.63 -1.00
CA SER A 58 -12.00 -4.65 0.06
C SER A 58 -11.29 -3.41 -0.49
N ASN A 59 -10.22 -3.59 -1.28
CA ASN A 59 -9.53 -2.47 -1.91
C ASN A 59 -10.42 -1.68 -2.87
N GLN A 60 -11.27 -2.35 -3.65
CA GLN A 60 -12.26 -1.67 -4.49
C GLN A 60 -13.26 -0.85 -3.65
N THR A 61 -13.75 -1.42 -2.56
CA THR A 61 -14.72 -0.75 -1.68
C THR A 61 -14.08 0.45 -0.98
N SER A 62 -12.89 0.29 -0.42
CA SER A 62 -12.12 1.38 0.20
C SER A 62 -11.75 2.46 -0.81
N ARG A 63 -11.48 2.11 -2.07
CA ARG A 63 -11.25 3.07 -3.14
C ARG A 63 -12.48 3.94 -3.42
N GLN A 64 -13.67 3.33 -3.51
CA GLN A 64 -14.92 4.08 -3.72
C GLN A 64 -15.19 5.04 -2.56
N LYS A 65 -14.94 4.60 -1.33
CA LYS A 65 -15.03 5.47 -0.16
C LYS A 65 -14.04 6.65 -0.25
N ALA A 66 -12.77 6.39 -0.57
CA ALA A 66 -11.76 7.43 -0.72
C ALA A 66 -12.10 8.43 -1.83
N ILE A 67 -12.76 8.01 -2.92
CA ILE A 67 -13.28 8.92 -3.95
C ILE A 67 -14.37 9.84 -3.38
N ALA A 68 -15.29 9.31 -2.60
CA ALA A 68 -16.31 10.12 -1.95
C ALA A 68 -15.72 11.10 -0.91
N ASP A 69 -14.73 10.65 -0.14
CA ASP A 69 -14.02 11.48 0.83
C ASP A 69 -13.20 12.58 0.15
N LEU A 70 -12.56 12.29 -1.00
CA LEU A 70 -11.91 13.30 -1.84
C LEU A 70 -12.90 14.37 -2.29
N GLN A 71 -14.06 13.97 -2.82
CA GLN A 71 -15.09 14.92 -3.26
C GLN A 71 -15.61 15.78 -2.11
N LYS A 72 -15.74 15.20 -0.91
CA LYS A 72 -16.11 15.93 0.30
C LYS A 72 -15.01 16.92 0.71
N ALA A 73 -13.75 16.53 0.58
CA ALA A 73 -12.62 17.40 0.86
C ALA A 73 -12.66 18.64 -0.05
N GLU A 74 -12.78 18.44 -1.36
CA GLU A 74 -12.85 19.49 -2.38
C GLU A 74 -14.04 20.43 -2.20
N LYS A 75 -15.24 19.89 -1.92
CA LYS A 75 -16.46 20.69 -1.88
C LYS A 75 -16.68 21.44 -0.57
N GLU A 76 -16.16 20.93 0.54
CA GLU A 76 -16.53 21.44 1.87
C GLU A 76 -15.34 21.67 2.79
N GLN A 77 -14.39 20.72 2.89
CA GLN A 77 -13.37 20.78 3.94
C GLN A 77 -12.32 21.85 3.66
N LEU A 78 -11.93 22.06 2.39
CA LEU A 78 -10.95 23.10 2.04
C LEU A 78 -11.46 24.52 2.36
N ALA A 79 -12.72 24.80 2.04
CA ALA A 79 -13.34 26.09 2.35
C ALA A 79 -13.40 26.35 3.86
N LYS A 80 -13.77 25.33 4.66
CA LYS A 80 -13.79 25.43 6.13
C LYS A 80 -12.41 25.67 6.72
N LEU A 81 -11.38 24.99 6.21
CA LEU A 81 -10.00 25.23 6.64
C LEU A 81 -9.52 26.63 6.27
N THR A 82 -9.92 27.12 5.09
CA THR A 82 -9.63 28.50 4.66
C THR A 82 -10.27 29.52 5.61
N GLU A 83 -11.51 29.29 6.03
CA GLU A 83 -12.23 30.14 6.98
C GLU A 83 -11.58 30.16 8.37
N ILE A 84 -11.17 29.00 8.90
CA ILE A 84 -10.61 28.87 10.25
C ILE A 84 -9.17 29.41 10.32
N TYR A 85 -8.33 29.06 9.35
CA TYR A 85 -6.89 29.33 9.41
C TYR A 85 -6.45 30.50 8.53
N GLY A 86 -7.34 31.06 7.71
CA GLY A 86 -7.01 32.13 6.75
C GLY A 86 -6.08 31.67 5.62
N ILE A 87 -5.94 30.36 5.39
CA ILE A 87 -5.02 29.77 4.41
C ILE A 87 -5.74 29.63 3.06
N PRO A 88 -5.22 30.19 1.95
CA PRO A 88 -5.85 30.03 0.63
C PRO A 88 -5.97 28.56 0.21
N GLU A 89 -7.06 28.19 -0.47
CA GLU A 89 -7.27 26.81 -0.97
C GLU A 89 -6.13 26.29 -1.86
N THR A 90 -5.44 27.17 -2.58
CA THR A 90 -4.27 26.82 -3.39
C THR A 90 -3.13 26.22 -2.56
N GLN A 91 -3.03 26.62 -1.29
CA GLN A 91 -2.09 26.09 -0.32
C GLN A 91 -2.60 24.80 0.33
N LEU A 92 -3.87 24.42 0.19
CA LEU A 92 -4.45 23.21 0.79
C LEU A 92 -4.45 22.00 -0.14
N LYS A 93 -3.91 22.13 -1.36
CA LYS A 93 -3.85 21.07 -2.38
C LYS A 93 -3.17 19.78 -1.90
N PHE A 94 -2.29 19.84 -0.90
CA PHE A 94 -1.65 18.65 -0.32
C PHE A 94 -2.67 17.62 0.22
N ILE A 95 -3.85 18.07 0.67
CA ILE A 95 -4.94 17.19 1.11
C ILE A 95 -5.53 16.42 -0.07
N ILE A 96 -5.74 17.10 -1.20
CA ILE A 96 -6.26 16.53 -2.45
C ILE A 96 -5.25 15.55 -3.05
N GLU A 97 -3.96 15.89 -3.01
CA GLU A 97 -2.88 15.01 -3.45
C GLU A 97 -2.81 13.73 -2.60
N ALA A 98 -2.97 13.84 -1.28
CA ALA A 98 -3.00 12.69 -0.38
C ALA A 98 -4.16 11.74 -0.71
N TRP A 99 -5.38 12.26 -0.88
CA TRP A 99 -6.54 11.46 -1.26
C TRP A 99 -6.39 10.82 -2.64
N SER A 100 -5.89 11.58 -3.62
CA SER A 100 -5.60 11.07 -4.96
C SER A 100 -4.58 9.94 -4.91
N GLN A 101 -3.52 10.07 -4.10
CA GLN A 101 -2.55 9.01 -3.86
C GLN A 101 -3.19 7.77 -3.22
N ILE A 102 -4.05 7.94 -2.22
CA ILE A 102 -4.78 6.82 -1.59
C ILE A 102 -5.63 6.06 -2.62
N ILE A 103 -6.36 6.77 -3.48
CA ILE A 103 -7.23 6.18 -4.51
C ILE A 103 -6.41 5.34 -5.50
N GLU A 104 -5.28 5.85 -5.97
CA GLU A 104 -4.41 5.11 -6.90
C GLU A 104 -3.74 3.93 -6.20
N CYS A 105 -3.26 4.09 -4.97
CA CYS A 105 -2.69 3.00 -4.19
C CYS A 105 -3.69 1.85 -3.98
N ARG A 106 -4.96 2.16 -3.64
CA ARG A 106 -6.02 1.14 -3.52
C ARG A 106 -6.28 0.39 -4.84
N ARG A 107 -6.23 1.11 -5.97
CA ARG A 107 -6.34 0.50 -7.31
C ARG A 107 -5.17 -0.44 -7.58
N VAL A 108 -3.94 -0.03 -7.28
CA VAL A 108 -2.77 -0.89 -7.45
C VAL A 108 -2.89 -2.13 -6.57
N LEU A 109 -3.24 -1.97 -5.27
CA LEU A 109 -3.41 -3.12 -4.37
C LEU A 109 -4.45 -4.11 -4.86
N GLN A 110 -5.60 -3.63 -5.32
CA GLN A 110 -6.63 -4.47 -5.93
C GLN A 110 -6.02 -5.39 -7.00
N TRP A 111 -5.24 -4.85 -7.94
CA TRP A 111 -4.62 -5.64 -9.00
C TRP A 111 -3.44 -6.49 -8.52
N THR A 112 -2.70 -6.06 -7.50
CA THR A 112 -1.63 -6.88 -6.91
C THR A 112 -2.18 -8.14 -6.27
N TYR A 113 -3.39 -8.11 -5.69
CA TYR A 113 -4.03 -9.32 -5.19
C TYR A 113 -4.48 -10.26 -6.29
N ALA A 114 -4.96 -9.74 -7.43
CA ALA A 114 -5.20 -10.57 -8.60
C ALA A 114 -3.89 -11.21 -9.11
N TYR A 115 -2.81 -10.44 -9.16
CA TYR A 115 -1.48 -10.93 -9.56
C TYR A 115 -0.96 -12.03 -8.62
N GLY A 116 -0.96 -11.79 -7.30
CA GLY A 116 -0.47 -12.73 -6.29
C GLY A 116 -1.25 -14.06 -6.27
N TYR A 117 -2.54 -14.04 -6.61
CA TYR A 117 -3.33 -15.27 -6.72
C TYR A 117 -2.78 -16.23 -7.80
N TYR A 118 -2.32 -15.69 -8.93
CA TYR A 118 -1.76 -16.46 -10.04
C TYR A 118 -0.24 -16.63 -9.97
N LEU A 119 0.43 -16.05 -8.96
CA LEU A 119 1.86 -16.22 -8.77
C LEU A 119 2.15 -17.59 -8.13
N GLU A 120 2.77 -18.49 -8.90
CA GLU A 120 3.07 -19.87 -8.47
C GLU A 120 4.50 -20.05 -7.92
N ASP A 121 5.44 -19.21 -8.36
CA ASP A 121 6.84 -19.24 -7.92
C ASP A 121 6.97 -18.81 -6.46
N LYS A 122 7.30 -19.77 -5.58
CA LYS A 122 7.38 -19.57 -4.13
C LYS A 122 8.43 -18.54 -3.70
N VAL A 123 9.54 -18.42 -4.42
CA VAL A 123 10.60 -17.48 -4.04
C VAL A 123 10.18 -16.07 -4.44
N LYS A 124 9.62 -15.91 -5.65
CA LYS A 124 9.02 -14.65 -6.09
C LYS A 124 7.83 -14.23 -5.23
N SER A 125 7.01 -15.17 -4.76
CA SER A 125 5.90 -14.89 -3.84
C SER A 125 6.39 -14.24 -2.55
N GLY A 126 7.46 -14.75 -1.93
CA GLY A 126 7.98 -14.17 -0.68
C GLY A 126 8.44 -12.72 -0.82
N PHE A 127 9.16 -12.40 -1.91
CA PHE A 127 9.59 -11.02 -2.17
C PHE A 127 8.41 -10.10 -2.53
N PHE A 128 7.49 -10.59 -3.36
CA PHE A 128 6.26 -9.87 -3.68
C PHE A 128 5.42 -9.54 -2.44
N GLU A 129 5.19 -10.52 -1.56
CA GLU A 129 4.41 -10.35 -0.32
C GLU A 129 5.08 -9.32 0.61
N TYR A 130 6.41 -9.30 0.67
CA TYR A 130 7.15 -8.28 1.41
C TYR A 130 6.91 -6.87 0.85
N LEU A 131 7.08 -6.67 -0.46
CA LEU A 131 6.86 -5.37 -1.10
C LEU A 131 5.40 -4.92 -0.97
N GLN A 132 4.44 -5.84 -1.15
CA GLN A 132 3.02 -5.58 -0.97
C GLN A 132 2.74 -5.16 0.47
N GLY A 133 3.28 -5.86 1.47
CA GLY A 133 3.09 -5.54 2.88
C GLY A 133 3.63 -4.15 3.27
N GLU A 134 4.79 -3.77 2.76
CA GLU A 134 5.36 -2.42 2.97
C GLU A 134 4.46 -1.33 2.36
N ALA A 135 3.97 -1.57 1.14
CA ALA A 135 3.06 -0.66 0.45
C ALA A 135 1.71 -0.51 1.18
N GLU A 136 1.11 -1.62 1.64
CA GLU A 136 -0.12 -1.61 2.43
C GLU A 136 0.04 -0.86 3.74
N SER A 137 1.12 -1.15 4.48
CA SER A 137 1.44 -0.46 5.73
C SER A 137 1.64 1.06 5.53
N GLY A 138 2.31 1.45 4.44
CA GLY A 138 2.41 2.85 4.02
C GLY A 138 1.04 3.47 3.76
N LEU A 139 0.20 2.79 2.97
CA LEU A 139 -1.13 3.25 2.60
C LEU A 139 -2.05 3.44 3.81
N GLU A 140 -2.10 2.48 4.74
CA GLU A 140 -2.97 2.60 5.92
C GLU A 140 -2.56 3.77 6.81
N ARG A 141 -1.25 4.04 6.95
CA ARG A 141 -0.77 5.22 7.70
C ARG A 141 -1.17 6.52 7.04
N LEU A 142 -1.03 6.62 5.71
CA LEU A 142 -1.46 7.79 4.94
C LEU A 142 -2.98 8.00 5.04
N HIS A 143 -3.75 6.92 4.84
CA HIS A 143 -5.21 6.97 4.87
C HIS A 143 -5.73 7.37 6.26
N GLN A 144 -5.17 6.80 7.32
CA GLN A 144 -5.50 7.17 8.69
C GLN A 144 -5.24 8.66 8.97
N CYS A 145 -4.14 9.21 8.46
CA CYS A 145 -3.81 10.63 8.63
C CYS A 145 -4.78 11.54 7.84
N ALA A 146 -5.10 11.18 6.59
CA ALA A 146 -6.03 11.93 5.75
C ALA A 146 -7.48 11.88 6.27
N GLU A 147 -7.92 10.73 6.80
CA GLU A 147 -9.29 10.53 7.26
C GLU A 147 -9.52 11.04 8.68
N LYS A 148 -8.64 10.71 9.63
CA LYS A 148 -8.90 10.97 11.06
C LYS A 148 -8.17 12.19 11.58
N ASP A 149 -6.88 12.34 11.29
CA ASP A 149 -6.10 13.47 11.83
C ASP A 149 -6.62 14.80 11.26
N LEU A 150 -7.07 14.81 9.99
CA LEU A 150 -7.69 15.98 9.36
C LEU A 150 -8.95 16.48 10.11
N LEU A 151 -9.74 15.56 10.70
CA LEU A 151 -10.98 15.94 11.39
C LEU A 151 -10.73 16.80 12.63
N ALA A 152 -9.55 16.70 13.25
CA ALA A 152 -9.19 17.54 14.40
C ALA A 152 -9.13 19.04 14.05
N PHE A 153 -8.91 19.36 12.77
CA PHE A 153 -8.80 20.74 12.30
C PHE A 153 -10.11 21.26 11.67
N LEU A 154 -11.17 20.44 11.66
CA LEU A 154 -12.48 20.79 11.13
C LEU A 154 -13.47 21.02 12.27
N PRO A 155 -14.47 21.91 12.07
CA PRO A 155 -15.46 22.17 13.10
C PRO A 155 -16.35 20.91 13.25
N PHE A 156 -16.27 20.25 14.40
CA PHE A 156 -17.17 19.14 14.70
C PHE A 156 -18.61 19.66 14.70
N SER A 157 -19.45 19.10 13.84
CA SER A 157 -20.89 19.29 13.96
C SER A 157 -21.36 18.53 15.20
N LYS A 158 -21.32 19.19 16.36
CA LYS A 158 -22.22 19.02 17.52
C LYS A 158 -21.80 19.96 18.64
N HIS A 159 -22.51 21.07 18.71
CA HIS A 159 -23.04 21.65 19.95
C HIS A 159 -22.11 21.59 21.18
N ASP A 160 -20.97 22.26 21.14
CA ASP A 160 -20.54 22.98 22.33
C ASP A 160 -19.74 24.21 21.94
N THR A 161 -20.19 25.33 22.47
CA THR A 161 -19.59 26.63 22.33
C THR A 161 -18.35 26.65 23.22
N THR A 162 -17.16 26.90 22.63
CA THR A 162 -15.81 26.98 23.23
C THR A 162 -14.91 25.76 23.00
N GLU A 163 -14.40 25.60 21.77
CA GLU A 163 -13.24 24.73 21.52
C GLU A 163 -12.19 25.53 20.75
N ASP A 164 -11.02 25.73 21.37
CA ASP A 164 -9.80 26.22 20.74
C ASP A 164 -9.51 25.32 19.53
N HIS A 165 -9.71 25.82 18.32
CA HIS A 165 -9.18 25.15 17.15
C HIS A 165 -7.66 24.99 17.32
N PRO A 166 -7.07 23.85 16.90
CA PRO A 166 -5.62 23.68 16.93
C PRO A 166 -4.93 24.90 16.32
N SER A 167 -3.78 25.27 16.86
CA SER A 167 -3.05 26.45 16.42
C SER A 167 -2.61 26.33 14.94
N PRO A 168 -2.38 27.46 14.24
CA PRO A 168 -1.81 27.43 12.89
C PRO A 168 -0.47 26.69 12.80
N ALA A 169 0.31 26.66 13.90
CA ALA A 169 1.56 25.90 13.98
C ALA A 169 1.29 24.38 13.94
N GLU A 170 0.33 23.88 14.72
CA GLU A 170 -0.08 22.48 14.70
C GLU A 170 -0.66 22.07 13.33
N PHE A 171 -1.40 22.96 12.66
CA PHE A 171 -1.84 22.73 11.29
C PHE A 171 -0.65 22.64 10.31
N GLY A 172 0.38 23.46 10.51
CA GLY A 172 1.64 23.39 9.77
C GLY A 172 2.35 22.04 9.95
N GLU A 173 2.38 21.51 11.17
CA GLU A 173 2.94 20.17 11.45
C GLU A 173 2.12 19.07 10.76
N PHE A 174 0.78 19.17 10.82
CA PHE A 174 -0.11 18.25 10.10
C PHE A 174 0.16 18.28 8.59
N ARG A 175 0.33 19.45 7.98
CA ARG A 175 0.67 19.58 6.57
C ARG A 175 1.96 18.83 6.22
N VAL A 176 3.02 19.04 7.00
CA VAL A 176 4.32 18.37 6.79
C VAL A 176 4.16 16.85 6.93
N LYS A 177 3.43 16.40 7.95
CA LYS A 177 3.16 14.97 8.19
C LYS A 177 2.41 14.34 7.03
N LEU A 178 1.30 14.95 6.58
CA LEU A 178 0.46 14.41 5.51
C LEU A 178 1.24 14.34 4.19
N ALA A 179 1.90 15.43 3.80
CA ALA A 179 2.70 15.48 2.57
C ALA A 179 3.86 14.47 2.61
N GLY A 180 4.53 14.32 3.75
CA GLY A 180 5.57 13.32 3.96
C GLY A 180 5.06 11.89 3.79
N LEU A 181 3.94 11.55 4.44
CA LEU A 181 3.30 10.24 4.28
C LEU A 181 2.86 10.00 2.83
N THR A 182 2.36 11.01 2.13
CA THR A 182 1.99 10.90 0.71
C THR A 182 3.19 10.54 -0.15
N SER A 183 4.33 11.23 0.04
CA SER A 183 5.57 10.95 -0.70
C SER A 183 6.13 9.57 -0.37
N ILE A 184 6.20 9.19 0.90
CA ILE A 184 6.69 7.88 1.33
C ILE A 184 5.82 6.76 0.75
N THR A 185 4.49 6.91 0.83
CA THR A 185 3.55 5.91 0.28
C THR A 185 3.74 5.79 -1.24
N ARG A 186 3.87 6.91 -1.95
CA ARG A 186 4.17 6.88 -3.39
C ARG A 186 5.41 6.06 -3.70
N ASN A 187 6.51 6.27 -2.95
CA ASN A 187 7.75 5.52 -3.16
C ASN A 187 7.57 4.01 -2.96
N TYR A 188 6.84 3.58 -1.93
CA TYR A 188 6.56 2.15 -1.74
C TYR A 188 5.81 1.55 -2.93
N PHE A 189 4.81 2.26 -3.44
CA PHE A 189 4.03 1.80 -4.59
C PHE A 189 4.81 1.84 -5.91
N GLU A 190 5.65 2.86 -6.13
CA GLU A 190 6.55 2.90 -7.29
C GLU A 190 7.53 1.73 -7.26
N ASN A 191 8.11 1.41 -6.10
CA ASN A 191 9.01 0.27 -5.96
C ASN A 191 8.28 -1.06 -6.21
N LEU A 192 7.06 -1.22 -5.67
CA LEU A 192 6.24 -2.41 -5.92
C LEU A 192 5.92 -2.57 -7.40
N VAL A 193 5.47 -1.51 -8.07
CA VAL A 193 5.13 -1.55 -9.50
C VAL A 193 6.35 -1.87 -10.35
N ARG A 194 7.49 -1.21 -10.11
CA ARG A 194 8.75 -1.51 -10.83
C ARG A 194 9.17 -2.96 -10.67
N ALA A 195 9.16 -3.48 -9.43
CA ALA A 195 9.50 -4.89 -9.18
C ALA A 195 8.58 -5.87 -9.91
N LEU A 196 7.29 -5.53 -10.08
CA LEU A 196 6.34 -6.33 -10.85
C LEU A 196 6.59 -6.23 -12.36
N GLU A 197 6.91 -5.04 -12.88
CA GLU A 197 7.28 -4.81 -14.28
C GLU A 197 8.56 -5.56 -14.65
N ASP A 198 9.53 -5.60 -13.74
CA ASP A 198 10.81 -6.32 -13.87
C ASP A 198 10.66 -7.83 -13.58
N GLY A 199 9.44 -8.35 -13.44
CA GLY A 199 9.18 -9.78 -13.29
C GLY A 199 9.73 -10.41 -11.99
N LEU A 200 9.98 -9.58 -10.96
CA LEU A 200 10.57 -9.97 -9.67
C LEU A 200 11.96 -10.62 -9.82
N GLU A 201 12.78 -10.12 -10.75
CA GLU A 201 14.13 -10.65 -11.05
C GLU A 201 15.14 -10.45 -9.90
N ASP A 202 14.96 -9.44 -9.04
CA ASP A 202 15.83 -9.16 -7.89
C ASP A 202 15.96 -10.33 -6.90
N VAL A 203 15.04 -11.28 -6.97
CA VAL A 203 15.06 -12.53 -6.19
C VAL A 203 16.26 -13.43 -6.55
N GLN A 204 16.80 -13.33 -7.78
CA GLN A 204 17.92 -14.14 -8.25
C GLN A 204 19.27 -13.73 -7.62
N CYS A 205 19.42 -12.47 -7.20
CA CYS A 205 20.67 -11.97 -6.59
C CYS A 205 20.96 -12.56 -5.19
N ALA A 206 19.93 -13.02 -4.46
CA ALA A 206 20.10 -13.54 -3.10
C ALA A 206 20.57 -15.01 -3.06
N GLY A 207 20.33 -15.79 -4.13
CA GLY A 207 20.75 -17.19 -4.21
C GLY A 207 22.24 -17.38 -4.52
N GLU A 208 22.83 -16.46 -5.29
CA GLU A 208 24.23 -16.56 -5.72
C GLU A 208 25.21 -15.86 -4.75
N ALA A 209 24.74 -14.87 -3.98
CA ALA A 209 25.55 -14.17 -2.98
C ALA A 209 25.93 -15.03 -1.76
N ALA A 210 25.28 -16.18 -1.54
CA ALA A 210 25.54 -17.08 -0.42
C ALA A 210 26.81 -17.95 -0.58
N THR A 211 27.52 -17.88 -1.72
CA THR A 211 28.74 -18.70 -1.96
C THR A 211 30.04 -17.94 -2.20
N SER A 212 30.09 -16.61 -1.98
CA SER A 212 31.36 -15.88 -2.07
C SER A 212 31.51 -14.82 -0.99
N SER A 213 31.65 -15.27 0.25
CA SER A 213 32.22 -14.47 1.34
C SER A 213 33.74 -14.47 1.21
N LYS A 214 34.29 -13.48 0.50
CA LYS A 214 35.70 -13.08 0.69
C LYS A 214 35.79 -11.60 1.02
N ALA A 215 35.80 -11.33 2.32
CA ALA A 215 36.19 -10.05 2.89
C ALA A 215 37.66 -9.75 2.55
N THR A 216 37.96 -8.53 2.08
CA THR A 216 39.26 -7.90 2.32
C THR A 216 39.08 -6.39 2.52
N ASN A 217 39.45 -5.94 3.71
CA ASN A 217 39.74 -4.55 4.04
C ASN A 217 41.01 -4.10 3.31
N SER A 218 41.04 -2.87 2.77
CA SER A 218 42.03 -1.83 3.12
C SER A 218 42.19 -0.71 2.07
N LYS A 219 42.07 0.53 2.57
CA LYS A 219 42.91 1.73 2.33
C LYS A 219 42.89 2.48 0.98
N LYS A 220 42.49 3.76 1.12
CA LYS A 220 42.99 5.01 0.48
C LYS A 220 44.10 4.87 -0.58
N ALA A 221 43.83 5.42 -1.76
CA ALA A 221 44.73 6.33 -2.48
C ALA A 221 43.90 7.12 -3.51
N GLY A 222 44.10 8.44 -3.57
CA GLY A 222 43.44 9.29 -4.56
C GLY A 222 44.16 9.32 -5.90
N ALA A 223 43.42 9.57 -6.97
CA ALA A 223 43.92 10.24 -8.16
C ALA A 223 42.75 10.80 -8.98
N LYS A 224 42.97 12.00 -9.50
CA LYS A 224 42.08 12.80 -10.34
C LYS A 224 41.76 12.09 -11.65
N GLY A 225 40.52 12.17 -12.10
CA GLY A 225 40.10 11.80 -13.45
C GLY A 225 38.82 12.53 -13.84
N LYS A 226 38.97 13.70 -14.49
CA LYS A 226 37.88 14.44 -15.15
C LYS A 226 37.37 13.63 -16.34
N VAL A 227 36.08 13.30 -16.38
CA VAL A 227 35.38 13.00 -17.64
C VAL A 227 34.02 13.69 -17.59
N ALA A 228 33.88 14.73 -18.42
CA ALA A 228 32.65 15.45 -18.67
C ALA A 228 31.72 14.62 -19.57
N LYS A 229 30.46 14.46 -19.18
CA LYS A 229 29.38 14.02 -20.08
C LYS A 229 28.31 15.11 -20.13
N LYS A 230 28.19 15.72 -21.32
CA LYS A 230 27.16 16.69 -21.70
C LYS A 230 25.77 16.01 -21.73
N GLN A 231 24.78 16.62 -21.09
CA GLN A 231 23.36 16.42 -21.41
C GLN A 231 22.94 17.44 -22.48
N PRO A 232 21.99 17.11 -23.37
CA PRO A 232 21.41 18.09 -24.28
C PRO A 232 20.24 18.83 -23.63
N SER A 233 20.29 20.15 -23.71
CA SER A 233 19.24 21.10 -23.37
C SER A 233 18.07 21.02 -24.34
N ARG A 234 16.84 20.94 -23.82
CA ARG A 234 15.62 21.30 -24.55
C ARG A 234 15.01 22.55 -23.92
N SER A 235 15.00 23.63 -24.68
CA SER A 235 14.36 24.90 -24.39
C SER A 235 12.86 24.82 -24.68
N SER A 236 12.03 25.20 -23.72
CA SER A 236 10.65 25.63 -23.94
C SER A 236 10.40 26.85 -23.07
N SER A 237 10.18 27.98 -23.71
CA SER A 237 9.75 29.24 -23.14
C SER A 237 8.30 29.15 -22.69
N ASP A 238 8.03 29.38 -21.41
CA ASP A 238 6.72 29.83 -20.96
C ASP A 238 6.90 30.71 -19.72
N HIS A 239 6.47 31.96 -19.84
CA HIS A 239 6.48 32.93 -18.75
C HIS A 239 5.42 32.53 -17.72
N SER A 240 5.85 32.01 -16.58
CA SER A 240 5.04 31.91 -15.36
C SER A 240 5.91 32.27 -14.17
N ASP A 241 5.35 33.05 -13.25
CA ASP A 241 6.03 33.70 -12.13
C ASP A 241 7.11 32.83 -11.46
N ASP A 242 8.35 33.31 -11.52
CA ASP A 242 9.54 32.65 -10.97
C ASP A 242 9.35 32.41 -9.45
N THR A 243 8.91 31.20 -9.09
CA THR A 243 8.74 30.73 -7.70
C THR A 243 9.56 29.45 -7.48
N TRP A 244 10.08 29.25 -6.27
CA TRP A 244 10.88 28.06 -5.92
C TRP A 244 10.24 27.28 -4.75
N PRO A 245 10.12 25.95 -4.84
CA PRO A 245 9.60 25.13 -3.76
C PRO A 245 10.64 24.93 -2.65
N CYS A 246 10.25 25.13 -1.40
CA CYS A 246 11.11 24.83 -0.25
C CYS A 246 11.34 23.33 -0.12
N GLU A 247 12.60 22.89 -0.09
CA GLU A 247 12.95 21.47 0.07
C GLU A 247 12.49 20.86 1.41
N ARG A 248 12.19 21.67 2.42
CA ARG A 248 11.77 21.18 3.75
C ARG A 248 10.26 21.09 3.91
N CYS A 249 9.51 22.05 3.37
CA CYS A 249 8.06 22.15 3.60
C CYS A 249 7.23 22.31 2.31
N THR A 250 7.87 22.21 1.15
CA THR A 250 7.30 22.31 -0.22
C THR A 250 6.55 23.61 -0.52
N PHE A 251 6.59 24.59 0.38
CA PHE A 251 6.01 25.91 0.17
C PHE A 251 6.66 26.62 -1.03
N LEU A 252 5.85 27.17 -1.92
CA LEU A 252 6.30 27.94 -3.08
C LEU A 252 6.65 29.36 -2.65
N ASN A 253 7.94 29.68 -2.67
CA ASN A 253 8.47 30.99 -2.30
C ASN A 253 8.72 31.83 -3.56
N PRO A 254 8.55 33.16 -3.49
CA PRO A 254 8.96 34.07 -4.57
C PRO A 254 10.47 33.94 -4.86
N SER A 255 10.89 34.12 -6.11
CA SER A 255 12.33 34.06 -6.44
C SER A 255 13.19 35.15 -5.81
N SER A 256 12.57 36.22 -5.30
CA SER A 256 13.23 37.25 -4.49
C SER A 256 13.50 36.84 -3.05
N ALA A 257 12.95 35.72 -2.57
CA ALA A 257 13.15 35.25 -1.20
C ALA A 257 14.34 34.30 -1.10
N ASP A 258 15.28 34.61 -0.20
CA ASP A 258 16.46 33.78 0.10
C ASP A 258 16.18 32.72 1.18
N ALA A 259 15.07 32.84 1.89
CA ALA A 259 14.60 31.88 2.88
C ALA A 259 13.11 31.58 2.69
N CYS A 260 12.69 30.39 3.14
CA CYS A 260 11.31 29.97 3.01
C CYS A 260 10.42 30.74 3.97
N THR A 261 9.41 31.45 3.46
CA THR A 261 8.47 32.26 4.25
C THR A 261 7.63 31.45 5.25
N ALA A 262 7.56 30.13 5.07
CA ALA A 262 6.77 29.24 5.91
C ALA A 262 7.60 28.50 6.99
N CYS A 263 8.92 28.38 6.84
CA CYS A 263 9.73 27.57 7.76
C CYS A 263 11.16 28.09 8.00
N ASP A 264 11.47 29.29 7.51
CA ASP A 264 12.75 29.99 7.61
C ASP A 264 13.99 29.22 7.09
N LYS A 265 13.78 28.10 6.38
CA LYS A 265 14.88 27.36 5.74
C LYS A 265 15.46 28.18 4.59
N GLN A 266 16.77 28.38 4.59
CA GLN A 266 17.51 29.02 3.50
C GLN A 266 17.37 28.26 2.18
N ARG A 267 17.35 28.99 1.07
CA ARG A 267 17.25 28.44 -0.29
C ARG A 267 18.50 27.64 -0.69
N TYR A 268 19.66 27.97 -0.11
CA TYR A 268 20.97 27.33 -0.32
C TYR A 268 21.60 26.91 1.02
#